data_AF-A0A2H1JSA8-F1
#
_entry.id   AF-A0A2H1JSA8-F1
#
_cell.length_a   1.000
_cell.length_b   1.000
_cell.length_c   1.000
_cell.angle_alpha   90.00
_cell.angle_beta   90.00
_cell.angle_gamma   90.00
#
_symmetry.space_group_name_H-M   'P 1'
#
loop_
_entity.id
_entity.type
_entity.pdbx_description
1 polymer ?
#
loop_
_entity_poly.entity_id
_entity_poly.type
_entity_poly.pdbx_seq_one_letter_code
_entity_poly.pdbx_strand_id
1 'polypeptide(L)'
;MEITHIPAGSLPANEIEEILAEVVAFDALINRASGLGDDFDPRADEVRQELLSPNEYTSHQTWIGRLGGAIVAKGIAYLTLQDNLDVADVWCAVHPDRRRRGFGAEMLTAMETSLAAQGRTQLTSYCEIPESVRASEVRSAHLAAESGAGSLPAGQSDVAFLARHGFAFKQLERCSVAKTAVAASLPRVELDPGYTIETWSGPTPEHRLEQIAWLHQKMSTDTPGAEEFGEEESWDAERVRALDERRRKNRELLGTALALKGDSAAGFTEVAHFDERPAVGWQGSTLVAREHRGHGLGAALKIANHVALGESSSVERIYTWNAVENSWMLAINDRGGFETWAWVGLWKKRLA
;
A
#
# COMPACT_ATOMS: atom_id res chain seq x y z
N MET A 1 -3.66 -27.99 13.61
CA MET A 1 -3.74 -28.23 12.15
C MET A 1 -2.39 -28.73 11.69
N GLU A 2 -2.25 -29.27 10.48
CA GLU A 2 -0.90 -29.54 9.93
C GLU A 2 -0.38 -28.25 9.30
N ILE A 3 0.79 -27.76 9.72
CA ILE A 3 1.38 -26.52 9.19
C ILE A 3 2.62 -26.88 8.37
N THR A 4 2.57 -26.55 7.08
CA THR A 4 3.73 -26.63 6.17
C THR A 4 4.35 -25.24 6.05
N HIS A 5 5.65 -25.12 6.31
CA HIS A 5 6.42 -23.89 6.09
C HIS A 5 7.15 -23.99 4.75
N ILE A 6 6.93 -23.01 3.88
CA ILE A 6 7.44 -22.88 2.52
C ILE A 6 8.22 -21.56 2.44
N PRO A 7 9.53 -21.55 2.71
CA PRO A 7 10.39 -20.42 2.35
C PRO A 7 10.38 -20.18 0.84
N ALA A 8 10.49 -18.92 0.41
CA ALA A 8 10.59 -18.60 -1.02
C ALA A 8 11.75 -19.35 -1.68
N GLY A 9 11.50 -19.97 -2.83
CA GLY A 9 12.49 -20.75 -3.59
C GLY A 9 12.85 -22.11 -3.00
N SER A 10 12.15 -22.56 -1.95
CA SER A 10 12.39 -23.89 -1.35
C SER A 10 11.73 -25.05 -2.10
N LEU A 11 10.67 -24.76 -2.87
CA LEU A 11 9.96 -25.75 -3.70
C LEU A 11 10.29 -25.56 -5.18
N PRO A 12 10.33 -26.64 -5.97
CA PRO A 12 10.47 -26.53 -7.41
C PRO A 12 9.19 -25.96 -8.04
N ALA A 13 9.33 -25.31 -9.20
CA ALA A 13 8.23 -24.59 -9.83
C ALA A 13 6.98 -25.45 -10.10
N ASN A 14 7.14 -26.74 -10.43
CA ASN A 14 6.02 -27.65 -10.65
C ASN A 14 5.20 -27.88 -9.37
N GLU A 15 5.83 -27.99 -8.20
CA GLU A 15 5.13 -28.15 -6.92
C GLU A 15 4.40 -26.86 -6.51
N ILE A 16 4.96 -25.69 -6.85
CA ILE A 16 4.28 -24.41 -6.64
C ILE A 16 3.01 -24.31 -7.50
N GLU A 17 3.06 -24.71 -8.77
CA GLU A 17 1.85 -24.71 -9.62
C GLU A 17 0.75 -25.65 -9.09
N GLU A 18 1.10 -26.74 -8.41
CA GLU A 18 0.12 -27.65 -7.79
C GLU A 18 -0.67 -27.01 -6.64
N ILE A 19 -0.06 -26.09 -5.89
CA ILE A 19 -0.71 -25.42 -4.75
C ILE A 19 -1.22 -24.01 -5.07
N LEU A 20 -0.74 -23.40 -6.15
CA LEU A 20 -0.97 -21.98 -6.45
C LEU A 20 -2.45 -21.63 -6.53
N ALA A 21 -3.23 -22.43 -7.27
CA ALA A 21 -4.66 -22.19 -7.43
C ALA A 21 -5.41 -22.22 -6.10
N GLU A 22 -5.02 -23.12 -5.19
CA GLU A 22 -5.64 -23.22 -3.87
C GLU A 22 -5.25 -22.06 -2.95
N VAL A 23 -3.98 -21.64 -2.98
CA VAL A 23 -3.49 -20.48 -2.21
C VAL A 23 -4.17 -19.19 -2.67
N VAL A 24 -4.24 -18.95 -3.98
CA VAL A 24 -4.92 -17.78 -4.56
C VAL A 24 -6.41 -17.80 -4.20
N ALA A 25 -7.08 -18.95 -4.28
CA ALA A 25 -8.48 -19.07 -3.89
C ALA A 25 -8.69 -18.79 -2.39
N PHE A 26 -7.80 -19.26 -1.53
CA PHE A 26 -7.85 -18.97 -0.10
C PHE A 26 -7.65 -17.47 0.17
N ASP A 27 -6.65 -16.85 -0.42
CA ASP A 27 -6.36 -15.43 -0.24
C ASP A 27 -7.51 -14.55 -0.75
N ALA A 28 -8.12 -14.89 -1.90
CA ALA A 28 -9.31 -14.20 -2.41
C ALA A 28 -10.52 -14.36 -1.48
N LEU A 29 -10.72 -15.55 -0.90
CA LEU A 29 -11.75 -15.77 0.11
C LEU A 29 -11.53 -14.88 1.35
N ILE A 30 -10.29 -14.77 1.83
CA ILE A 30 -9.93 -13.92 2.96
C ILE A 30 -10.16 -12.45 2.64
N ASN A 31 -9.71 -11.98 1.47
CA ASN A 31 -9.92 -10.62 1.03
C ASN A 31 -11.41 -10.27 0.92
N ARG A 32 -12.22 -11.14 0.30
CA ARG A 32 -13.67 -10.91 0.20
C ARG A 32 -14.35 -10.89 1.57
N ALA A 33 -13.87 -11.70 2.51
CA ALA A 33 -14.38 -11.73 3.89
C ALA A 33 -13.95 -10.52 4.74
N SER A 34 -12.92 -9.76 4.34
CA SER A 34 -12.53 -8.51 5.01
C SER A 34 -13.51 -7.36 4.71
N GLY A 35 -14.25 -7.47 3.60
CA GLY A 35 -15.19 -6.44 3.14
C GLY A 35 -14.53 -5.34 2.29
N LEU A 36 -13.29 -5.52 1.84
CA LEU A 36 -12.56 -4.56 0.99
C LEU A 36 -12.86 -4.67 -0.51
N GLY A 37 -13.74 -5.59 -0.92
CA GLY A 37 -14.08 -5.81 -2.34
C GLY A 37 -13.00 -6.58 -3.09
N ASP A 38 -13.21 -6.79 -4.39
CA ASP A 38 -12.34 -7.58 -5.27
C ASP A 38 -11.17 -6.80 -5.88
N ASP A 39 -11.16 -5.47 -5.76
CA ASP A 39 -10.04 -4.62 -6.20
C ASP A 39 -8.70 -4.95 -5.51
N PHE A 40 -8.72 -5.75 -4.44
CA PHE A 40 -7.56 -6.22 -3.68
C PHE A 40 -7.40 -7.74 -3.74
N ASP A 41 -8.16 -8.46 -4.57
CA ASP A 41 -8.01 -9.91 -4.71
C ASP A 41 -6.56 -10.25 -5.13
N PRO A 42 -5.96 -11.32 -4.60
CA PRO A 42 -4.59 -11.72 -4.91
C PRO A 42 -4.44 -12.05 -6.40
N ARG A 43 -3.29 -11.74 -7.00
CA ARG A 43 -2.98 -12.19 -8.36
C ARG A 43 -2.12 -13.46 -8.32
N ALA A 44 -2.39 -14.37 -9.26
CA ALA A 44 -1.69 -15.66 -9.30
C ALA A 44 -0.19 -15.49 -9.65
N ASP A 45 0.17 -14.52 -10.47
CA ASP A 45 1.55 -14.16 -10.76
C ASP A 45 2.27 -13.58 -9.53
N GLU A 46 1.64 -12.70 -8.77
CA GLU A 46 2.21 -12.19 -7.50
C GLU A 46 2.46 -13.31 -6.51
N VAL A 47 1.44 -14.11 -6.18
CA VAL A 47 1.57 -15.25 -5.25
C VAL A 47 2.62 -16.24 -5.72
N ARG A 48 2.70 -16.50 -7.03
CA ARG A 48 3.73 -17.36 -7.62
C ARG A 48 5.12 -16.78 -7.41
N GLN A 49 5.33 -15.49 -7.66
CA GLN A 49 6.63 -14.84 -7.46
C GLN A 49 7.07 -14.88 -6.00
N GLU A 50 6.15 -14.60 -5.07
CA GLU A 50 6.41 -14.69 -3.63
C GLU A 50 6.85 -16.10 -3.20
N LEU A 51 6.25 -17.14 -3.79
CA LEU A 51 6.62 -18.54 -3.51
C LEU A 51 7.94 -18.95 -4.19
N LEU A 52 8.21 -18.44 -5.39
CA LEU A 52 9.34 -18.89 -6.22
C LEU A 52 10.67 -18.25 -5.85
N SER A 53 10.72 -16.99 -5.44
CA SER A 53 12.02 -16.30 -5.38
C SER A 53 12.09 -15.23 -4.29
N PRO A 54 13.07 -15.33 -3.36
CA PRO A 54 13.58 -14.11 -2.75
C PRO A 54 14.27 -13.27 -3.83
N ASN A 55 14.27 -11.95 -3.67
CA ASN A 55 15.17 -11.09 -4.43
C ASN A 55 16.36 -10.69 -3.54
N GLU A 56 17.27 -9.84 -4.05
CA GLU A 56 18.47 -9.41 -3.30
C GLU A 56 18.15 -8.64 -2.01
N TYR A 57 16.94 -8.07 -1.92
CA TYR A 57 16.51 -7.16 -0.85
C TYR A 57 15.53 -7.80 0.12
N THR A 58 14.65 -8.68 -0.37
CA THR A 58 13.56 -9.27 0.41
C THR A 58 13.42 -10.77 0.21
N SER A 59 13.09 -11.49 1.28
CA SER A 59 12.66 -12.89 1.25
C SER A 59 11.22 -13.02 1.74
N HIS A 60 10.47 -13.94 1.14
CA HIS A 60 9.11 -14.27 1.55
C HIS A 60 9.08 -15.62 2.25
N GLN A 61 8.23 -15.74 3.26
CA GLN A 61 7.99 -16.97 3.99
C GLN A 61 6.49 -17.24 3.98
N THR A 62 6.07 -18.44 3.56
CA THR A 62 4.67 -18.83 3.55
C THR A 62 4.44 -20.00 4.47
N TRP A 63 3.37 -19.97 5.26
CA TRP A 63 2.90 -21.10 6.07
C TRP A 63 1.49 -21.48 5.63
N ILE A 64 1.26 -22.76 5.35
CA ILE A 64 -0.04 -23.29 4.96
C ILE A 64 -0.52 -24.26 6.04
N GLY A 65 -1.63 -23.91 6.69
CA GLY A 65 -2.28 -24.73 7.71
C GLY A 65 -3.44 -25.53 7.11
N ARG A 66 -3.34 -26.86 7.09
CA ARG A 66 -4.35 -27.77 6.54
C ARG A 66 -5.09 -28.57 7.60
N LEU A 67 -6.37 -28.84 7.33
CA LEU A 67 -7.19 -29.78 8.09
C LEU A 67 -8.05 -30.60 7.13
N GLY A 68 -7.83 -31.92 7.09
CA GLY A 68 -8.55 -32.81 6.17
C GLY A 68 -8.27 -32.47 4.69
N GLY A 69 -7.03 -32.07 4.37
CA GLY A 69 -6.61 -31.71 3.02
C GLY A 69 -6.86 -30.26 2.63
N ALA A 70 -7.83 -29.56 3.23
CA ALA A 70 -8.15 -28.17 2.88
C ALA A 70 -7.34 -27.14 3.69
N ILE A 71 -6.96 -26.02 3.06
CA ILE A 71 -6.37 -24.87 3.76
C ILE A 71 -7.40 -24.24 4.72
N VAL A 72 -7.06 -24.18 6.00
CA VAL A 72 -7.87 -23.53 7.05
C VAL A 72 -7.21 -22.29 7.63
N ALA A 73 -5.89 -22.13 7.45
CA ALA A 73 -5.16 -20.93 7.82
C ALA A 73 -3.94 -20.74 6.91
N LYS A 74 -3.54 -19.49 6.71
CA LYS A 74 -2.30 -19.13 6.00
C LYS A 74 -1.56 -18.07 6.81
N GLY A 75 -0.25 -18.18 6.84
CA GLY A 75 0.66 -17.14 7.34
C GLY A 75 1.58 -16.71 6.21
N ILE A 76 1.92 -15.43 6.14
CA ILE A 76 2.99 -14.92 5.29
C ILE A 76 3.89 -13.99 6.08
N ALA A 77 5.17 -13.96 5.74
CA ALA A 77 6.10 -12.96 6.26
C ALA A 77 7.02 -12.44 5.15
N TYR A 78 7.30 -11.14 5.20
CA TYR A 78 8.27 -10.47 4.34
C TYR A 78 9.46 -10.06 5.20
N LEU A 79 10.65 -10.44 4.75
CA LEU A 79 11.90 -10.27 5.47
C LEU A 79 12.82 -9.35 4.67
N THR A 80 13.30 -8.28 5.27
CA THR A 80 14.41 -7.50 4.69
C THR A 80 15.72 -8.26 4.84
N LEU A 81 16.60 -8.17 3.84
CA LEU A 81 17.85 -8.92 3.72
C LEU A 81 19.11 -8.05 3.72
N GLN A 82 18.98 -6.73 3.55
CA GLN A 82 20.13 -5.81 3.54
C GLN A 82 20.18 -4.91 4.78
N ASP A 83 19.03 -4.47 5.23
CA ASP A 83 18.84 -3.52 6.33
C ASP A 83 17.71 -4.00 7.25
N ASN A 84 17.64 -3.48 8.48
CA ASN A 84 16.59 -3.84 9.45
C ASN A 84 16.39 -5.36 9.61
N LEU A 85 17.51 -6.11 9.62
CA LEU A 85 17.52 -7.58 9.57
C LEU A 85 16.82 -8.25 10.76
N ASP A 86 16.52 -7.49 11.81
CA ASP A 86 15.77 -7.92 12.98
C ASP A 86 14.25 -7.79 12.80
N VAL A 87 13.76 -7.20 11.70
CA VAL A 87 12.35 -6.93 11.43
C VAL A 87 11.76 -7.95 10.44
N ALA A 88 10.49 -8.30 10.64
CA ALA A 88 9.67 -9.04 9.69
C ALA A 88 8.24 -8.47 9.66
N ASP A 89 7.71 -8.24 8.46
CA ASP A 89 6.29 -7.91 8.30
C ASP A 89 5.50 -9.21 8.18
N VAL A 90 4.40 -9.36 8.93
CA VAL A 90 3.66 -10.61 9.06
C VAL A 90 2.16 -10.41 8.87
N TRP A 91 1.54 -11.35 8.18
CA TRP A 91 0.08 -11.46 8.07
C TRP A 91 -0.35 -12.90 8.36
N CYS A 92 -1.48 -13.05 9.04
CA CYS A 92 -2.09 -14.33 9.34
C CYS A 92 -3.58 -14.28 9.09
N ALA A 93 -4.08 -15.27 8.34
CA ALA A 93 -5.48 -15.38 8.01
C ALA A 93 -6.02 -16.77 8.35
N VAL A 94 -7.28 -16.82 8.78
CA VAL A 94 -8.02 -18.06 9.07
C VAL A 94 -9.30 -18.05 8.26
N HIS A 95 -9.61 -19.18 7.63
CA HIS A 95 -10.84 -19.39 6.87
C HIS A 95 -12.05 -18.87 7.70
N PRO A 96 -12.94 -18.03 7.14
CA PRO A 96 -14.00 -17.36 7.89
C PRO A 96 -14.85 -18.32 8.74
N ASP A 97 -15.29 -19.43 8.14
CA ASP A 97 -16.10 -20.47 8.82
C ASP A 97 -15.34 -21.34 9.83
N ARG A 98 -14.03 -21.13 9.97
CA ARG A 98 -13.14 -21.90 10.87
C ARG A 98 -12.51 -21.03 11.96
N ARG A 99 -12.90 -19.75 12.04
CA ARG A 99 -12.42 -18.81 13.07
C ARG A 99 -12.81 -19.27 14.48
N ARG A 100 -12.14 -18.70 15.49
CA ARG A 100 -12.40 -18.96 16.93
C ARG A 100 -12.18 -20.41 17.39
N ARG A 101 -11.39 -21.18 16.64
CA ARG A 101 -11.02 -22.57 16.95
C ARG A 101 -9.54 -22.77 17.32
N GLY A 102 -8.79 -21.68 17.49
CA GLY A 102 -7.36 -21.72 17.84
C GLY A 102 -6.39 -21.66 16.66
N PHE A 103 -6.84 -21.86 15.42
CA PHE A 103 -5.95 -21.90 14.24
C PHE A 103 -5.10 -20.65 14.04
N GLY A 104 -5.65 -19.45 14.29
CA GLY A 104 -4.86 -18.21 14.18
C GLY A 104 -3.74 -18.13 15.21
N ALA A 105 -4.00 -18.54 16.45
CA ALA A 105 -2.99 -18.56 17.51
C ALA A 105 -1.92 -19.63 17.23
N GLU A 106 -2.34 -20.81 16.75
CA GLU A 106 -1.44 -21.89 16.33
C GLU A 106 -0.52 -21.45 15.17
N MET A 107 -1.09 -20.80 14.14
CA MET A 107 -0.32 -20.25 13.02
C MET A 107 0.68 -19.18 13.47
N LEU A 108 0.22 -18.19 14.24
CA LEU A 108 1.07 -17.11 14.72
C LEU A 108 2.23 -17.66 15.57
N THR A 109 1.99 -18.67 16.41
CA THR A 109 3.04 -19.30 17.22
C THR A 109 4.10 -19.98 16.34
N ALA A 110 3.68 -20.67 15.28
CA ALA A 110 4.60 -21.30 14.32
C ALA A 110 5.43 -20.26 13.56
N MET A 111 4.80 -19.15 13.14
CA MET A 111 5.49 -18.03 12.51
C MET A 111 6.51 -17.39 13.45
N GLU A 112 6.10 -17.04 14.67
CA GLU A 112 6.98 -16.42 15.69
C GLU A 112 8.19 -17.30 16.01
N THR A 113 7.98 -18.60 16.16
CA THR A 113 9.06 -19.57 16.44
C THR A 113 10.05 -19.63 15.28
N SER A 114 9.56 -19.75 14.04
CA SER A 114 10.40 -19.82 12.85
C SER A 114 11.16 -18.52 12.60
N LEU A 115 10.51 -17.37 12.77
CA LEU A 115 11.12 -16.05 12.57
C LEU A 115 12.16 -15.73 13.65
N ALA A 116 11.89 -16.07 14.92
CA ALA A 116 12.87 -15.94 16.00
C ALA A 116 14.11 -16.79 15.75
N ALA A 117 13.94 -18.03 15.26
CA ALA A 117 15.06 -18.89 14.88
C ALA A 117 15.91 -18.33 13.73
N GLN A 118 15.32 -17.44 12.90
CA GLN A 118 16.00 -16.71 11.84
C GLN A 118 16.58 -15.36 12.29
N GLY A 119 16.57 -15.07 13.60
CA GLY A 119 17.14 -13.85 14.18
C GLY A 119 16.21 -12.63 14.12
N ARG A 120 14.95 -12.79 13.73
CA ARG A 120 13.96 -11.71 13.77
C ARG A 120 13.55 -11.46 15.22
N THR A 121 13.51 -10.19 15.62
CA THR A 121 13.14 -9.76 16.98
C THR A 121 11.97 -8.79 17.00
N GLN A 122 11.58 -8.24 15.85
CA GLN A 122 10.45 -7.32 15.72
C GLN A 122 9.52 -7.78 14.61
N LEU A 123 8.23 -7.85 14.93
CA LEU A 123 7.17 -8.14 13.97
C LEU A 123 6.31 -6.91 13.75
N THR A 124 6.07 -6.57 12.49
CA THR A 124 5.05 -5.59 12.09
C THR A 124 3.89 -6.31 11.45
N SER A 125 2.66 -5.87 11.71
CA SER A 125 1.47 -6.37 11.02
C SER A 125 0.52 -5.22 10.73
N TYR A 126 -0.28 -5.38 9.69
CA TYR A 126 -1.31 -4.42 9.32
C TYR A 126 -2.67 -5.07 9.44
N CYS A 127 -3.66 -4.31 9.91
CA CYS A 127 -5.05 -4.75 9.87
C CYS A 127 -5.93 -3.71 9.20
N GLU A 128 -6.67 -4.15 8.20
CA GLU A 128 -7.55 -3.32 7.41
C GLU A 128 -9.00 -3.47 7.92
N ILE A 129 -9.66 -2.34 8.14
CA ILE A 129 -11.05 -2.29 8.59
C ILE A 129 -11.84 -1.39 7.62
N PRO A 130 -12.84 -1.92 6.90
CA PRO A 130 -13.68 -1.10 6.03
C PRO A 130 -14.31 0.07 6.79
N GLU A 131 -14.46 1.23 6.14
CA GLU A 131 -15.09 2.39 6.76
C GLU A 131 -16.51 2.08 7.23
N SER A 132 -17.27 1.30 6.48
CA SER A 132 -18.62 0.86 6.86
C SER A 132 -18.65 0.13 8.21
N VAL A 133 -17.64 -0.70 8.47
CA VAL A 133 -17.50 -1.43 9.73
C VAL A 133 -17.14 -0.47 10.86
N ARG A 134 -16.10 0.36 10.68
CA ARG A 134 -15.67 1.31 11.71
C ARG A 134 -16.75 2.33 12.05
N ALA A 135 -17.46 2.85 11.06
CA ALA A 135 -18.56 3.80 11.24
C ALA A 135 -19.76 3.19 11.98
N SER A 136 -20.00 1.88 11.84
CA SER A 136 -21.07 1.18 12.57
C SER A 136 -20.76 0.97 14.05
N GLU A 137 -19.48 1.02 14.44
CA GLU A 137 -18.98 0.69 15.78
C GLU A 137 -18.56 1.91 16.60
N VAL A 138 -18.92 3.13 16.20
CA VAL A 138 -18.48 4.40 16.82
C VAL A 138 -18.75 4.48 18.34
N ARG A 139 -19.79 3.78 18.82
CA ARG A 139 -20.17 3.76 20.25
C ARG A 139 -19.56 2.58 21.03
N SER A 140 -18.81 1.72 20.37
CA SER A 140 -18.15 0.58 21.00
C SER A 140 -16.87 1.01 21.73
N ALA A 141 -16.24 0.08 22.44
CA ALA A 141 -14.91 0.33 23.00
C ALA A 141 -13.88 0.39 21.87
N HIS A 142 -13.01 1.41 21.89
CA HIS A 142 -11.96 1.60 20.90
C HIS A 142 -10.57 1.52 21.55
N LEU A 143 -9.60 0.99 20.80
CA LEU A 143 -8.18 1.08 21.14
C LEU A 143 -7.58 2.28 20.41
N ALA A 144 -6.93 3.19 21.14
CA ALA A 144 -6.24 4.34 20.58
C ALA A 144 -4.85 3.94 20.04
N ALA A 145 -4.44 4.57 18.94
CA ALA A 145 -3.08 4.43 18.42
C ALA A 145 -2.07 5.14 19.35
N GLU A 146 -0.88 4.57 19.52
CA GLU A 146 0.19 5.19 20.32
C GLU A 146 0.68 6.53 19.74
N SER A 147 0.54 6.73 18.43
CA SER A 147 0.80 8.02 17.78
C SER A 147 -0.09 9.16 18.30
N GLY A 148 -1.18 8.83 19.00
CA GLY A 148 -2.15 9.79 19.53
C GLY A 148 -3.22 10.22 18.52
N ALA A 149 -3.18 9.73 17.27
CA ALA A 149 -4.19 10.04 16.26
C ALA A 149 -4.94 8.78 15.82
N GLY A 150 -6.26 8.82 16.02
CA GLY A 150 -7.15 7.75 15.57
C GLY A 150 -7.29 6.59 16.54
N SER A 151 -8.30 5.76 16.25
CA SER A 151 -8.64 4.58 17.03
C SER A 151 -9.39 3.56 16.19
N LEU A 152 -9.27 2.28 16.59
CA LEU A 152 -9.98 1.16 15.98
C LEU A 152 -10.91 0.48 16.99
N PRO A 153 -12.05 -0.07 16.57
CA PRO A 153 -12.96 -0.73 17.50
C PRO A 153 -12.31 -1.99 18.08
N ALA A 154 -12.16 -2.05 19.41
CA ALA A 154 -11.43 -3.09 20.12
C ALA A 154 -12.08 -4.48 20.01
N GLY A 155 -13.38 -4.52 19.68
CA GLY A 155 -14.14 -5.74 19.46
C GLY A 155 -13.99 -6.36 18.06
N GLN A 156 -13.40 -5.64 17.10
CA GLN A 156 -13.13 -6.19 15.76
C GLN A 156 -12.17 -7.38 15.87
N SER A 157 -12.43 -8.47 15.14
CA SER A 157 -11.74 -9.74 15.35
C SER A 157 -10.22 -9.62 15.27
N ASP A 158 -9.74 -8.81 14.33
CA ASP A 158 -8.34 -8.72 13.98
C ASP A 158 -7.61 -7.79 14.97
N VAL A 159 -8.27 -6.70 15.37
CA VAL A 159 -7.83 -5.80 16.45
C VAL A 159 -7.71 -6.56 17.78
N ALA A 160 -8.76 -7.30 18.14
CA ALA A 160 -8.78 -8.09 19.37
C ALA A 160 -7.72 -9.21 19.35
N PHE A 161 -7.48 -9.82 18.20
CA PHE A 161 -6.46 -10.85 18.03
C PHE A 161 -5.06 -10.27 18.22
N LEU A 162 -4.70 -9.21 17.49
CA LEU A 162 -3.39 -8.57 17.58
C LEU A 162 -3.10 -8.08 19.01
N ALA A 163 -4.03 -7.35 19.62
CA ALA A 163 -3.89 -6.88 21.00
C ALA A 163 -3.70 -8.02 22.00
N ARG A 164 -4.49 -9.11 21.88
CA ARG A 164 -4.36 -10.30 22.75
C ARG A 164 -3.01 -10.99 22.59
N HIS A 165 -2.42 -10.95 21.40
CA HIS A 165 -1.16 -11.60 21.10
C HIS A 165 0.08 -10.70 21.28
N GLY A 166 -0.08 -9.55 21.95
CA GLY A 166 1.02 -8.70 22.37
C GLY A 166 1.50 -7.72 21.30
N PHE A 167 0.72 -7.53 20.23
CA PHE A 167 0.97 -6.46 19.28
C PHE A 167 0.43 -5.14 19.83
N ALA A 168 1.26 -4.11 19.76
CA ALA A 168 0.92 -2.75 20.14
C ALA A 168 0.49 -1.95 18.91
N PHE A 169 -0.64 -1.24 19.03
CA PHE A 169 -1.21 -0.41 17.96
C PHE A 169 -0.45 0.91 17.85
N LYS A 170 0.38 1.05 16.82
CA LYS A 170 1.31 2.18 16.70
C LYS A 170 0.70 3.37 15.99
N GLN A 171 0.07 3.14 14.85
CA GLN A 171 -0.38 4.21 13.97
C GLN A 171 -1.62 3.78 13.20
N LEU A 172 -2.48 4.74 12.89
CA LEU A 172 -3.63 4.54 12.01
C LEU A 172 -3.39 5.25 10.68
N GLU A 173 -3.71 4.58 9.59
CA GLU A 173 -3.78 5.17 8.25
C GLU A 173 -5.21 5.15 7.71
N ARG A 174 -5.50 6.11 6.84
CA ARG A 174 -6.73 6.17 6.06
C ARG A 174 -6.46 5.67 4.64
N CYS A 175 -7.05 4.54 4.28
CA CYS A 175 -7.17 4.12 2.89
C CYS A 175 -8.30 4.93 2.26
N SER A 176 -8.00 5.72 1.24
CA SER A 176 -8.98 6.57 0.55
C SER A 176 -9.10 6.14 -0.91
N VAL A 177 -10.30 6.25 -1.48
CA VAL A 177 -10.57 5.95 -2.89
C VAL A 177 -11.15 7.17 -3.60
N ALA A 178 -10.69 7.45 -4.82
CA ALA A 178 -11.28 8.43 -5.72
C ALA A 178 -11.79 7.72 -6.99
N LYS A 179 -12.90 8.18 -7.55
CA LYS A 179 -13.44 7.66 -8.81
C LYS A 179 -13.11 8.62 -9.94
N THR A 180 -12.49 8.14 -11.01
CA THR A 180 -12.10 8.98 -12.17
C THR A 180 -13.33 9.66 -12.80
N ALA A 181 -14.47 8.97 -12.85
CA ALA A 181 -15.74 9.54 -13.31
C ALA A 181 -16.27 10.69 -12.44
N VAL A 182 -15.93 10.74 -11.15
CA VAL A 182 -16.30 11.83 -10.25
C VAL A 182 -15.36 13.02 -10.42
N ALA A 183 -14.08 12.79 -10.72
CA ALA A 183 -13.07 13.83 -10.82
C ALA A 183 -13.45 14.96 -11.80
N ALA A 184 -14.04 14.62 -12.95
CA ALA A 184 -14.49 15.60 -13.95
C ALA A 184 -15.66 16.48 -13.48
N SER A 185 -16.39 16.05 -12.45
CA SER A 185 -17.53 16.77 -11.86
C SER A 185 -17.17 17.61 -10.64
N LEU A 186 -15.94 17.48 -10.12
CA LEU A 186 -15.48 18.26 -8.97
C LEU A 186 -15.39 19.75 -9.32
N PRO A 187 -15.58 20.65 -8.34
CA PRO A 187 -15.31 22.06 -8.55
C PRO A 187 -13.89 22.29 -9.07
N ARG A 188 -13.77 22.98 -10.20
CA ARG A 188 -12.47 23.31 -10.77
C ARG A 188 -11.68 24.15 -9.77
N VAL A 189 -10.47 23.72 -9.47
CA VAL A 189 -9.51 24.55 -8.73
C VAL A 189 -9.02 25.63 -9.69
N GLU A 190 -9.40 26.88 -9.43
CA GLU A 190 -8.83 28.01 -10.16
C GLU A 190 -7.35 28.12 -9.82
N LEU A 191 -6.51 28.03 -10.84
CA LEU A 191 -5.07 28.18 -10.68
C LEU A 191 -4.72 29.66 -10.67
N ASP A 192 -3.84 30.06 -9.75
CA ASP A 192 -3.32 31.42 -9.72
C ASP A 192 -2.60 31.76 -11.04
N PRO A 193 -2.57 33.04 -11.46
CA PRO A 193 -1.96 33.45 -12.71
C PRO A 193 -0.51 32.93 -12.88
N GLY A 194 -0.25 32.35 -14.05
CA GLY A 194 1.06 31.80 -14.40
C GLY A 194 1.25 30.32 -14.07
N TYR A 195 0.32 29.70 -13.33
CA TYR A 195 0.32 28.25 -13.16
C TYR A 195 -0.42 27.53 -14.29
N THR A 196 0.18 26.44 -14.76
CA THR A 196 -0.43 25.49 -15.70
C THR A 196 -0.21 24.06 -15.22
N ILE A 197 -1.06 23.13 -15.67
CA ILE A 197 -0.90 21.70 -15.41
C ILE A 197 -0.82 20.97 -16.75
N GLU A 198 0.21 20.14 -16.89
CA GLU A 198 0.41 19.21 -18.01
C GLU A 198 0.19 17.78 -17.51
N THR A 199 -0.41 16.92 -18.32
CA THR A 199 -0.67 15.51 -17.97
C THR A 199 -0.19 14.57 -19.08
N TRP A 200 0.35 13.42 -18.72
CA TRP A 200 0.69 12.36 -19.65
C TRP A 200 0.55 10.97 -18.99
N SER A 201 0.56 9.93 -19.82
CA SER A 201 0.57 8.54 -19.38
C SER A 201 1.75 7.81 -20.02
N GLY A 202 2.47 7.03 -19.22
CA GLY A 202 3.68 6.32 -19.63
C GLY A 202 4.96 7.09 -19.33
N PRO A 203 6.05 6.89 -20.10
CA PRO A 203 7.34 7.50 -19.84
C PRO A 203 7.28 9.02 -19.80
N THR A 204 8.10 9.62 -18.95
CA THR A 204 8.28 11.06 -18.83
C THR A 204 8.75 11.63 -20.18
N PRO A 205 8.06 12.65 -20.74
CA PRO A 205 8.50 13.31 -21.95
C PRO A 205 9.93 13.85 -21.82
N GLU A 206 10.74 13.71 -22.87
CA GLU A 206 12.18 14.04 -22.83
C GLU A 206 12.46 15.47 -22.33
N HIS A 207 11.63 16.42 -22.72
CA HIS A 207 11.73 17.83 -22.33
C HIS A 207 11.26 18.13 -20.90
N ARG A 208 10.77 17.12 -20.16
CA ARG A 208 10.30 17.19 -18.76
C ARG A 208 11.16 16.40 -17.79
N LEU A 209 12.14 15.63 -18.27
CA LEU A 209 12.97 14.75 -17.44
C LEU A 209 13.68 15.52 -16.32
N GLU A 210 14.29 16.67 -16.62
CA GLU A 210 15.00 17.49 -15.64
C GLU A 210 14.05 18.06 -14.57
N GLN A 211 12.84 18.50 -14.97
CA GLN A 211 11.84 18.98 -14.03
C GLN A 211 11.36 17.87 -13.08
N ILE A 212 11.10 16.67 -13.60
CA ILE A 212 10.67 15.52 -12.80
C ILE A 212 11.81 15.04 -11.89
N ALA A 213 13.05 14.99 -12.38
CA ALA A 213 14.22 14.67 -11.57
C ALA A 213 14.37 15.64 -10.39
N TRP A 214 14.29 16.94 -10.64
CA TRP A 214 14.34 17.96 -9.59
C TRP A 214 13.22 17.80 -8.55
N LEU A 215 11.99 17.51 -9.00
CA LEU A 215 10.87 17.28 -8.08
C LEU A 215 11.04 16.00 -7.25
N HIS A 216 11.55 14.91 -7.82
CA HIS A 216 11.87 13.70 -7.06
C HIS A 216 12.96 13.96 -6.02
N GLN A 217 14.02 14.68 -6.38
CA GLN A 217 15.05 15.10 -5.42
C GLN A 217 14.43 15.91 -4.26
N LYS A 218 13.53 16.85 -4.57
CA LYS A 218 12.81 17.64 -3.55
C LYS A 218 11.93 16.80 -2.61
N MET A 219 11.51 15.59 -2.97
CA MET A 219 10.76 14.74 -2.04
C MET A 219 11.56 14.43 -0.77
N SER A 220 12.89 14.29 -0.88
CA SER A 220 13.78 14.02 0.26
C SER A 220 13.95 15.21 1.22
N THR A 221 13.55 16.42 0.83
CA THR A 221 13.75 17.66 1.63
C THR A 221 12.46 18.39 1.98
N ASP A 222 11.39 18.18 1.20
CA ASP A 222 10.14 18.95 1.33
C ASP A 222 8.96 18.12 1.85
N THR A 223 9.04 16.80 1.93
CA THR A 223 7.98 15.97 2.53
C THR A 223 7.94 16.14 4.06
N PRO A 224 6.77 16.17 4.72
CA PRO A 224 6.72 16.18 6.18
C PRO A 224 7.50 15.00 6.79
N GLY A 225 8.41 15.28 7.73
CA GLY A 225 9.28 14.26 8.33
C GLY A 225 10.54 13.94 7.51
N ALA A 226 10.83 14.70 6.44
CA ALA A 226 12.01 14.55 5.59
C ALA A 226 13.32 14.37 6.37
N GLU A 227 13.49 15.03 7.52
CA GLU A 227 14.72 14.93 8.33
C GLU A 227 15.00 13.51 8.85
N GLU A 228 13.97 12.66 8.94
CA GLU A 228 14.07 11.27 9.41
C GLU A 228 14.46 10.28 8.29
N PHE A 229 14.37 10.69 7.02
CA PHE A 229 14.59 9.82 5.86
C PHE A 229 16.02 9.86 5.29
N GLY A 230 16.95 10.56 5.95
CA GLY A 230 18.37 10.56 5.59
C GLY A 230 18.81 11.75 4.72
N GLU A 231 19.85 11.53 3.91
CA GLU A 231 20.44 12.58 3.07
C GLU A 231 19.63 12.82 1.77
N GLU A 232 19.78 14.02 1.19
CA GLU A 232 19.12 14.38 -0.06
C GLU A 232 19.53 13.44 -1.20
N GLU A 233 18.53 12.81 -1.84
CA GLU A 233 18.80 11.92 -2.96
C GLU A 233 19.23 12.70 -4.20
N SER A 234 20.25 12.22 -4.90
CA SER A 234 20.65 12.75 -6.20
C SER A 234 19.73 12.22 -7.31
N TRP A 235 19.02 13.09 -8.00
CA TRP A 235 18.21 12.75 -9.17
C TRP A 235 18.64 13.57 -10.39
N ASP A 236 18.77 12.89 -11.52
CA ASP A 236 19.00 13.49 -12.83
C ASP A 236 18.05 12.88 -13.88
N ALA A 237 18.06 13.45 -15.08
CA ALA A 237 17.25 12.97 -16.19
C ALA A 237 17.52 11.49 -16.54
N GLU A 238 18.76 11.00 -16.37
CA GLU A 238 19.11 9.60 -16.67
C GLU A 238 18.46 8.63 -15.68
N ARG A 239 18.45 8.96 -14.39
CA ARG A 239 17.77 8.19 -13.34
C ARG A 239 16.27 8.12 -13.58
N VAL A 240 15.65 9.22 -14.04
CA VAL A 240 14.22 9.21 -14.43
C VAL A 240 13.99 8.29 -15.63
N ARG A 241 14.80 8.36 -16.69
CA ARG A 241 14.69 7.43 -17.84
C ARG A 241 14.85 5.97 -17.41
N ALA A 242 15.81 5.68 -16.54
CA ALA A 242 16.03 4.33 -16.02
C ALA A 242 14.83 3.81 -15.20
N LEU A 243 14.21 4.69 -14.39
CA LEU A 243 12.99 4.39 -13.66
C LEU A 243 11.82 4.09 -14.61
N ASP A 244 11.60 4.92 -15.61
CA ASP A 244 10.53 4.73 -16.59
C ASP A 244 10.70 3.44 -17.40
N GLU A 245 11.93 3.12 -17.81
CA GLU A 245 12.24 1.87 -18.49
C GLU A 245 12.03 0.64 -17.59
N ARG A 246 12.36 0.75 -16.30
CA ARG A 246 12.08 -0.31 -15.31
C ARG A 246 10.57 -0.52 -15.14
N ARG A 247 9.80 0.56 -14.95
CA ARG A 247 8.33 0.53 -14.85
C ARG A 247 7.73 -0.16 -16.08
N ARG A 248 8.17 0.24 -17.27
CA ARG A 248 7.76 -0.36 -18.55
C ARG A 248 8.06 -1.87 -18.62
N LYS A 249 9.25 -2.31 -18.20
CA LYS A 249 9.60 -3.75 -18.15
C LYS A 249 8.71 -4.53 -17.18
N ASN A 250 8.31 -3.89 -16.08
CA ASN A 250 7.41 -4.44 -15.08
C ASN A 250 5.92 -4.31 -15.45
N ARG A 251 5.61 -3.85 -16.67
CA ARG A 251 4.24 -3.60 -17.15
C ARG A 251 3.44 -2.62 -16.28
N GLU A 252 4.15 -1.75 -15.57
CA GLU A 252 3.58 -0.63 -14.83
C GLU A 252 3.38 0.55 -15.80
N LEU A 253 2.15 1.05 -15.86
CA LEU A 253 1.80 2.30 -16.52
C LEU A 253 1.65 3.38 -15.46
N LEU A 254 2.07 4.60 -15.81
CA LEU A 254 2.10 5.73 -14.87
C LEU A 254 1.39 6.94 -15.48
N GLY A 255 0.30 7.36 -14.86
CA GLY A 255 -0.32 8.66 -15.13
C GLY A 255 0.36 9.74 -14.29
N THR A 256 0.88 10.77 -14.93
CA THR A 256 1.57 11.88 -14.26
C THR A 256 0.90 13.20 -14.59
N ALA A 257 0.72 14.04 -13.57
CA ALA A 257 0.42 15.46 -13.75
C ALA A 257 1.54 16.31 -13.18
N LEU A 258 1.95 17.34 -13.91
CA LEU A 258 3.01 18.28 -13.57
C LEU A 258 2.47 19.71 -13.56
N ALA A 259 2.65 20.41 -12.44
CA ALA A 259 2.36 21.82 -12.31
C ALA A 259 3.60 22.62 -12.68
N LEU A 260 3.41 23.64 -13.51
CA LEU A 260 4.45 24.57 -13.93
C LEU A 260 4.05 25.99 -13.52
N LYS A 261 5.04 26.82 -13.18
CA LYS A 261 4.90 28.28 -13.09
C LYS A 261 5.75 28.92 -14.19
N GLY A 262 5.12 29.30 -15.30
CA GLY A 262 5.87 29.50 -16.55
C GLY A 262 6.50 28.18 -17.01
N ASP A 263 7.83 28.12 -17.12
CA ASP A 263 8.57 26.91 -17.50
C ASP A 263 9.18 26.15 -16.30
N SER A 264 9.07 26.70 -15.10
CA SER A 264 9.64 26.11 -13.88
C SER A 264 8.67 25.13 -13.23
N ALA A 265 9.16 23.96 -12.83
CA ALA A 265 8.37 22.97 -12.11
C ALA A 265 7.95 23.45 -10.72
N ALA A 266 6.68 23.23 -10.39
CA ALA A 266 6.10 23.63 -9.11
C ALA A 266 5.62 22.44 -8.26
N GLY A 267 5.28 21.32 -8.89
CA GLY A 267 4.82 20.12 -8.21
C GLY A 267 4.38 19.04 -9.19
N PHE A 268 4.26 17.80 -8.71
CA PHE A 268 3.78 16.68 -9.52
C PHE A 268 2.93 15.71 -8.69
N THR A 269 2.19 14.87 -9.38
CA THR A 269 1.54 13.70 -8.79
C THR A 269 1.57 12.52 -9.77
N GLU A 270 1.69 11.30 -9.25
CA GLU A 270 1.76 10.07 -10.05
C GLU A 270 0.73 9.04 -9.59
N VAL A 271 0.11 8.36 -10.54
CA VAL A 271 -0.80 7.22 -10.31
C VAL A 271 -0.29 6.04 -11.13
N ALA A 272 0.12 4.98 -10.45
CA ALA A 272 0.50 3.73 -11.09
C ALA A 272 -0.72 2.86 -11.38
N HIS A 273 -0.78 2.21 -12.53
CA HIS A 273 -1.82 1.25 -12.88
C HIS A 273 -1.26 0.15 -13.79
N PHE A 274 -2.00 -0.95 -13.90
CA PHE A 274 -1.51 -2.18 -14.53
C PHE A 274 -2.59 -2.78 -15.44
N ASP A 275 -2.18 -3.40 -16.55
CA ASP A 275 -3.11 -4.05 -17.49
C ASP A 275 -3.88 -5.21 -16.83
N GLU A 276 -3.28 -5.87 -15.85
CA GLU A 276 -3.86 -7.03 -15.16
C GLU A 276 -4.98 -6.63 -14.18
N ARG A 277 -5.03 -5.36 -13.77
CA ARG A 277 -6.13 -4.80 -12.96
C ARG A 277 -6.52 -3.42 -13.50
N PRO A 278 -7.10 -3.37 -14.71
CA PRO A 278 -7.17 -2.16 -15.51
C PRO A 278 -8.09 -1.09 -14.93
N ALA A 279 -9.03 -1.49 -14.05
CA ALA A 279 -9.96 -0.59 -13.38
C ALA A 279 -9.37 0.10 -12.13
N VAL A 280 -8.19 -0.30 -11.67
CA VAL A 280 -7.59 0.17 -10.41
C VAL A 280 -6.28 0.90 -10.65
N GLY A 281 -6.13 2.05 -10.02
CA GLY A 281 -4.89 2.81 -9.92
C GLY A 281 -4.45 3.01 -8.47
N TRP A 282 -3.15 3.18 -8.28
CA TRP A 282 -2.52 3.44 -6.98
C TRP A 282 -1.87 4.82 -7.02
N GLN A 283 -2.46 5.76 -6.29
CA GLN A 283 -1.91 7.10 -6.14
C GLN A 283 -0.68 7.03 -5.24
N GLY A 284 0.48 7.22 -5.87
CA GLY A 284 1.78 7.28 -5.21
C GLY A 284 2.15 8.72 -4.89
N SER A 285 3.37 9.11 -5.29
CA SER A 285 3.98 10.40 -5.01
C SER A 285 3.09 11.58 -5.36
N THR A 286 2.99 12.53 -4.43
CA THR A 286 2.46 13.87 -4.67
C THR A 286 3.34 14.87 -3.94
N LEU A 287 3.93 15.80 -4.67
CA LEU A 287 4.76 16.86 -4.11
C LEU A 287 4.39 18.21 -4.68
N VAL A 288 4.32 19.22 -3.82
CA VAL A 288 4.40 20.62 -4.21
C VAL A 288 5.64 21.20 -3.54
N ALA A 289 6.56 21.73 -4.35
CA ALA A 289 7.79 22.35 -3.89
C ALA A 289 7.45 23.49 -2.92
N ARG A 290 8.28 23.66 -1.88
CA ARG A 290 7.99 24.53 -0.74
C ARG A 290 7.58 25.95 -1.13
N GLU A 291 8.24 26.53 -2.13
CA GLU A 291 8.04 27.89 -2.63
C GLU A 291 6.72 28.07 -3.40
N HIS A 292 6.02 26.98 -3.71
CA HIS A 292 4.77 26.96 -4.47
C HIS A 292 3.58 26.42 -3.66
N ARG A 293 3.74 26.23 -2.34
CA ARG A 293 2.66 25.83 -1.45
C ARG A 293 1.67 26.97 -1.19
N GLY A 294 0.47 26.62 -0.75
CA GLY A 294 -0.59 27.59 -0.46
C GLY A 294 -1.47 27.98 -1.66
N HIS A 295 -1.13 27.51 -2.87
CA HIS A 295 -1.84 27.84 -4.12
C HIS A 295 -2.82 26.74 -4.59
N GLY A 296 -3.22 25.81 -3.72
CA GLY A 296 -4.17 24.73 -4.06
C GLY A 296 -3.65 23.65 -5.02
N LEU A 297 -2.39 23.72 -5.44
CA LEU A 297 -1.80 22.87 -6.50
C LEU A 297 -1.91 21.36 -6.22
N GLY A 298 -1.77 20.92 -4.97
CA GLY A 298 -1.83 19.50 -4.64
C GLY A 298 -3.15 18.84 -5.04
N ALA A 299 -4.28 19.51 -4.76
CA ALA A 299 -5.60 19.01 -5.15
C ALA A 299 -5.81 19.15 -6.66
N ALA A 300 -5.41 20.29 -7.25
CA ALA A 300 -5.54 20.52 -8.69
C ALA A 300 -4.79 19.47 -9.53
N LEU A 301 -3.58 19.08 -9.09
CA LEU A 301 -2.78 18.03 -9.71
C LEU A 301 -3.49 16.67 -9.68
N LYS A 302 -4.02 16.27 -8.53
CA LYS A 302 -4.75 15.00 -8.38
C LYS A 302 -5.98 14.96 -9.28
N ILE A 303 -6.80 16.01 -9.25
CA ILE A 303 -7.99 16.13 -10.10
C ILE A 303 -7.60 16.02 -11.59
N ALA A 304 -6.60 16.79 -12.04
CA ALA A 304 -6.17 16.77 -13.43
C ALA A 304 -5.68 15.39 -13.86
N ASN A 305 -4.88 14.72 -13.03
CA ASN A 305 -4.39 13.37 -13.34
C ASN A 305 -5.54 12.35 -13.40
N HIS A 306 -6.50 12.42 -12.48
CA HIS A 306 -7.64 11.50 -12.43
C HIS A 306 -8.59 11.70 -13.62
N VAL A 307 -8.80 12.94 -14.05
CA VAL A 307 -9.57 13.24 -15.27
C VAL A 307 -8.85 12.66 -16.48
N ALA A 308 -7.56 12.94 -16.65
CA ALA A 308 -6.79 12.42 -17.78
C ALA A 308 -6.81 10.89 -17.83
N LEU A 309 -6.62 10.21 -16.69
CA LEU A 309 -6.69 8.75 -16.60
C LEU A 309 -8.07 8.20 -16.94
N GLY A 310 -9.15 8.84 -16.48
CA GLY A 310 -10.51 8.43 -16.84
C GLY A 310 -10.82 8.57 -18.33
N GLU A 311 -10.12 9.46 -19.04
CA GLU A 311 -10.28 9.67 -20.48
C GLU A 311 -9.36 8.77 -21.32
N SER A 312 -8.16 8.46 -20.83
CA SER A 312 -7.12 7.77 -21.60
C SER A 312 -6.92 6.29 -21.22
N SER A 313 -7.58 5.80 -20.18
CA SER A 313 -7.40 4.44 -19.66
C SER A 313 -8.72 3.81 -19.19
N SER A 314 -8.65 2.57 -18.71
CA SER A 314 -9.79 1.89 -18.07
C SER A 314 -9.86 2.13 -16.56
N VAL A 315 -8.98 2.96 -15.98
CA VAL A 315 -8.93 3.19 -14.55
C VAL A 315 -10.21 3.88 -14.08
N GLU A 316 -10.90 3.25 -13.14
CA GLU A 316 -12.15 3.73 -12.56
C GLU A 316 -11.97 4.17 -11.11
N ARG A 317 -11.11 3.49 -10.36
CA ARG A 317 -10.90 3.68 -8.92
C ARG A 317 -9.42 3.86 -8.62
N ILE A 318 -9.09 4.90 -7.87
CA ILE A 318 -7.72 5.24 -7.50
C ILE A 318 -7.62 5.22 -5.98
N TYR A 319 -6.75 4.38 -5.43
CA TYR A 319 -6.57 4.25 -3.99
C TYR A 319 -5.28 4.93 -3.52
N THR A 320 -5.29 5.40 -2.28
CA THR A 320 -4.10 5.94 -1.59
C THR A 320 -4.20 5.69 -0.09
N TRP A 321 -3.06 5.68 0.59
CA TRP A 321 -2.96 5.50 2.03
C TRP A 321 -2.16 6.64 2.64
N ASN A 322 -2.68 7.21 3.73
CA ASN A 322 -1.95 8.22 4.49
C ASN A 322 -2.20 8.06 5.97
N ALA A 323 -1.13 8.20 6.75
CA ALA A 323 -1.13 8.44 8.19
C ALA A 323 -2.20 9.45 8.61
N VAL A 324 -2.99 9.13 9.65
CA VAL A 324 -4.05 10.01 10.16
C VAL A 324 -3.49 11.32 10.73
N GLU A 325 -2.25 11.30 11.21
CA GLU A 325 -1.51 12.46 11.68
C GLU A 325 -1.21 13.45 10.55
N ASN A 326 -1.13 12.98 9.30
CA ASN A 326 -0.85 13.81 8.13
C ASN A 326 -2.12 14.53 7.62
N SER A 327 -2.69 15.36 8.49
CA SER A 327 -3.91 16.13 8.22
C SER A 327 -3.84 16.97 6.94
N TRP A 328 -2.65 17.46 6.56
CA TRP A 328 -2.44 18.22 5.33
C TRP A 328 -2.67 17.37 4.08
N MET A 329 -2.09 16.17 4.01
CA MET A 329 -2.28 15.27 2.87
C MET A 329 -3.72 14.76 2.81
N LEU A 330 -4.34 14.46 3.96
CA LEU A 330 -5.76 14.08 4.00
C LEU A 330 -6.65 15.20 3.45
N ALA A 331 -6.41 16.46 3.81
CA ALA A 331 -7.16 17.59 3.28
C ALA A 331 -6.95 17.81 1.77
N ILE A 332 -5.75 17.52 1.26
CA ILE A 332 -5.46 17.52 -0.20
C ILE A 332 -6.26 16.41 -0.89
N ASN A 333 -6.30 15.21 -0.31
CA ASN A 333 -7.06 14.08 -0.84
C ASN A 333 -8.56 14.36 -0.85
N ASP A 334 -9.10 14.89 0.24
CA ASP A 334 -10.53 15.20 0.36
C ASP A 334 -10.95 16.22 -0.72
N ARG A 335 -10.13 17.26 -0.95
CA ARG A 335 -10.33 18.22 -2.04
C ARG A 335 -10.13 17.61 -3.42
N GLY A 336 -9.25 16.62 -3.54
CA GLY A 336 -9.00 15.83 -4.74
C GLY A 336 -10.11 14.81 -5.06
N GLY A 337 -11.18 14.76 -4.26
CA GLY A 337 -12.32 13.87 -4.48
C GLY A 337 -12.14 12.46 -3.93
N PHE A 338 -11.16 12.23 -3.06
CA PHE A 338 -11.05 10.98 -2.34
C PHE A 338 -12.09 10.90 -1.22
N GLU A 339 -12.74 9.75 -1.11
CA GLU A 339 -13.57 9.34 0.02
C GLU A 339 -12.87 8.27 0.85
N THR A 340 -13.26 8.12 2.12
CA THR A 340 -12.67 7.09 2.99
C THR A 340 -13.18 5.72 2.58
N TRP A 341 -12.27 4.80 2.26
CA TRP A 341 -12.59 3.41 1.92
C TRP A 341 -12.44 2.48 3.13
N ALA A 342 -11.29 2.56 3.78
CA ALA A 342 -10.92 1.71 4.90
C ALA A 342 -9.90 2.39 5.82
N TRP A 343 -9.62 1.75 6.95
CA TRP A 343 -8.62 2.17 7.91
C TRP A 343 -7.61 1.06 8.10
N VAL A 344 -6.34 1.40 8.11
CA VAL A 344 -5.26 0.42 8.25
C VAL A 344 -4.53 0.70 9.55
N GLY A 345 -4.61 -0.22 10.50
CA GLY A 345 -3.83 -0.14 11.72
C GLY A 345 -2.45 -0.74 11.51
N LEU A 346 -1.39 -0.01 11.88
CA LEU A 346 -0.03 -0.50 11.97
C LEU A 346 0.23 -1.02 13.38
N TRP A 347 0.66 -2.27 13.48
CA TRP A 347 0.88 -2.95 14.76
C TRP A 347 2.30 -3.48 14.85
N LYS A 348 2.92 -3.38 16.03
CA LYS A 348 4.27 -3.91 16.27
C LYS A 348 4.32 -4.80 17.50
N LYS A 349 5.08 -5.89 17.42
CA LYS A 349 5.40 -6.78 18.54
C LYS A 349 6.90 -7.00 18.60
N ARG A 350 7.48 -7.01 19.80
CA ARG A 350 8.83 -7.52 20.03
C ARG A 350 8.75 -8.99 20.42
N LEU A 351 9.56 -9.82 19.78
CA LEU A 351 9.76 -11.20 20.19
C LEU A 351 10.69 -11.22 21.42
N ALA A 352 10.47 -12.20 22.29
CA ALA A 352 11.14 -12.31 23.59
C ALA A 352 12.58 -12.86 23.46
#